data_AF-A0A7V4PQT9-F1
#
_entry.id   AF-A0A7V4PQT9-F1
#
_cell.length_a   1.000
_cell.length_b   1.000
_cell.length_c   1.000
_cell.angle_alpha   90.00
_cell.angle_beta   90.00
_cell.angle_gamma   90.00
#
_symmetry.space_group_name_H-M   'P 1'
#
loop_
_entity.id
_entity.type
_entity.pdbx_description
1 polymer ?
#
loop_
_entity_poly.entity_id
_entity_poly.type
_entity_poly.pdbx_seq_one_letter_code
_entity_poly.pdbx_strand_id
1 'polypeptide(L)'
;MDEQNVTAGRLLKIVSAISEEYWCAGWRHDLEYILWDAVIGRRKDICTPEEIEQLKYLSEKCRGWIIWDEQTKDERFVPMEEWLRLYEARRTKASQSDD
;
A
#
# COMPACT_ATOMS: atom_id res chain seq x y z
N MET A 1 3.32 20.87 12.52
CA MET A 1 2.47 20.04 11.65
C MET A 1 3.37 19.00 11.04
N ASP A 2 3.17 17.75 11.42
CA ASP A 2 4.01 16.63 11.03
C ASP A 2 3.90 16.42 9.52
N GLU A 3 4.95 16.79 8.79
CA GLU A 3 5.01 16.71 7.32
C GLU A 3 4.76 15.27 6.82
N GLN A 4 5.07 14.29 7.67
CA GLN A 4 4.77 12.87 7.46
C GLN A 4 3.28 12.57 7.43
N ASN A 5 2.48 13.21 8.29
CA ASN A 5 1.03 12.98 8.35
C ASN A 5 0.32 13.59 7.13
N VAL A 6 0.79 14.75 6.67
CA VAL A 6 0.28 15.39 5.44
C VAL A 6 0.59 14.54 4.22
N THR A 7 1.80 13.99 4.15
CA THR A 7 2.23 13.16 3.02
C THR A 7 1.54 11.79 3.04
N ALA A 8 1.31 11.21 4.23
CA ALA A 8 0.53 9.99 4.40
C ALA A 8 -0.93 10.17 3.93
N GLY A 9 -1.57 11.30 4.27
CA GLY A 9 -2.90 11.61 3.77
C GLY A 9 -2.97 11.83 2.25
N ARG A 10 -1.87 12.22 1.60
CA ARG A 10 -1.79 12.26 0.13
C ARG A 10 -1.64 10.87 -0.48
N LEU A 11 -0.77 10.04 0.11
CA LEU A 11 -0.60 8.64 -0.32
C LEU A 11 -1.94 7.92 -0.27
N LEU A 12 -2.70 8.12 0.80
CA LEU A 12 -4.04 7.56 0.99
C LEU A 12 -5.00 7.90 -0.16
N LYS A 13 -5.09 9.18 -0.51
CA LYS A 13 -5.97 9.65 -1.58
C LYS A 13 -5.62 9.03 -2.92
N ILE A 14 -4.33 8.85 -3.21
CA ILE A 14 -3.88 8.20 -4.44
C ILE A 14 -4.26 6.72 -4.42
N VAL A 15 -3.96 6.00 -3.33
CA VAL A 15 -4.32 4.57 -3.18
C VAL A 15 -5.84 4.36 -3.34
N SER A 16 -6.64 5.21 -2.70
CA SER A 16 -8.09 5.18 -2.79
C SER A 16 -8.61 5.47 -4.20
N ALA A 17 -8.05 6.49 -4.88
CA ALA A 17 -8.40 6.82 -6.26
C ALA A 17 -8.07 5.67 -7.23
N ILE A 18 -6.90 5.04 -7.08
CA ILE A 18 -6.52 3.85 -7.86
C ILE A 18 -7.51 2.71 -7.61
N SER A 19 -7.90 2.47 -6.35
CA SER A 19 -8.88 1.41 -6.05
C SER A 19 -10.21 1.64 -6.76
N GLU A 20 -10.71 2.88 -6.74
CA GLU A 20 -11.97 3.24 -7.35
C GLU A 20 -11.89 3.16 -8.89
N GLU A 21 -10.78 3.61 -9.48
CA GLU A 21 -10.58 3.58 -10.94
C GLU A 21 -10.43 2.16 -11.51
N TYR A 22 -9.64 1.31 -10.86
CA TYR A 22 -9.34 -0.04 -11.38
C TYR A 22 -10.30 -1.12 -10.89
N TRP A 23 -10.83 -1.00 -9.68
CA TRP A 23 -11.69 -2.02 -9.07
C TRP A 23 -13.14 -1.59 -8.89
N CYS A 24 -13.49 -0.32 -9.12
CA CYS A 24 -14.84 0.22 -8.86
C CYS A 24 -15.37 -0.18 -7.47
N ALA A 25 -14.44 -0.41 -6.54
CA ALA A 25 -14.67 -0.85 -5.19
C ALA A 25 -13.87 0.09 -4.31
N GLY A 26 -14.33 0.33 -3.07
CA GLY A 26 -13.55 1.04 -2.07
C GLY A 26 -12.24 0.32 -1.74
N TRP A 27 -11.71 0.46 -0.53
CA TRP A 27 -10.46 -0.23 -0.19
C TRP A 27 -10.61 -1.75 -0.27
N ARG A 28 -10.03 -2.36 -1.31
CA ARG A 28 -9.98 -3.82 -1.43
C ARG A 28 -8.96 -4.34 -0.43
N HIS A 29 -9.37 -5.27 0.43
CA HIS A 29 -8.43 -6.06 1.23
C HIS A 29 -7.38 -6.66 0.26
N ASP A 30 -6.08 -6.51 0.55
CA ASP A 30 -4.90 -6.77 -0.31
C ASP A 30 -4.33 -5.58 -1.09
N LEU A 31 -5.07 -4.49 -1.29
CA LEU A 31 -4.65 -3.43 -2.21
C LEU A 31 -3.27 -2.88 -1.87
N GLU A 32 -2.97 -2.67 -0.58
CA GLU A 32 -1.69 -2.18 -0.13
C GLU A 32 -0.51 -3.08 -0.53
N TYR A 33 -0.73 -4.40 -0.62
CA TYR A 33 0.28 -5.36 -1.03
C TYR A 33 0.42 -5.44 -2.54
N ILE A 34 -0.70 -5.34 -3.26
CA ILE A 34 -0.74 -5.33 -4.73
C ILE A 34 0.01 -4.09 -5.24
N LEU A 35 -0.29 -2.91 -4.69
CA LEU A 35 0.38 -1.66 -5.02
C LEU A 35 1.86 -1.70 -4.64
N TRP A 36 2.19 -2.29 -3.50
CA TRP A 36 3.59 -2.48 -3.12
C TRP A 36 4.35 -3.37 -4.10
N ASP A 37 3.74 -4.45 -4.56
CA ASP A 37 4.30 -5.35 -5.57
C ASP A 37 4.59 -4.59 -6.88
N ALA A 38 3.77 -3.60 -7.22
CA ALA A 38 4.01 -2.70 -8.34
C ALA A 38 5.17 -1.73 -8.09
N VAL A 39 5.24 -1.12 -6.90
CA VAL A 39 6.32 -0.21 -6.48
C VAL A 39 7.69 -0.90 -6.50
N ILE A 40 7.78 -2.15 -6.05
CA ILE A 40 9.03 -2.94 -6.09
C ILE A 40 9.30 -3.57 -7.46
N GLY A 41 8.40 -3.39 -8.43
CA GLY A 41 8.56 -3.85 -9.81
C GLY A 41 8.24 -5.32 -10.05
N ARG A 42 7.57 -6.01 -9.11
CA ARG A 42 7.10 -7.38 -9.28
C ARG A 42 5.82 -7.48 -10.12
N ARG A 43 4.94 -6.49 -10.05
CA ARG A 43 3.71 -6.41 -10.86
C ARG A 43 3.48 -5.02 -11.44
N LYS A 44 3.87 -4.80 -12.70
CA LYS A 44 3.68 -3.51 -13.37
C LYS A 44 2.35 -3.42 -14.14
N ASP A 45 1.63 -4.53 -14.30
CA ASP A 45 0.36 -4.61 -15.03
C ASP A 45 -0.86 -4.18 -14.21
N ILE A 46 -0.66 -3.77 -12.96
CA ILE A 46 -1.75 -3.43 -12.04
C ILE A 46 -2.15 -1.95 -12.17
N CYS A 47 -1.17 -1.06 -12.33
CA CYS A 47 -1.37 0.39 -12.40
C CYS A 47 -0.49 0.98 -13.49
N THR A 48 -0.75 2.22 -13.89
CA THR A 48 0.14 2.94 -14.81
C THR A 48 1.51 3.19 -14.17
N PRO A 49 2.58 3.28 -14.98
CA PRO A 49 3.91 3.61 -14.48
C PRO A 49 3.95 4.95 -13.73
N GLU A 50 3.12 5.93 -14.13
CA GLU A 50 3.02 7.23 -13.47
C GLU A 50 2.49 7.10 -12.03
N GLU A 51 1.43 6.31 -11.82
CA GLU A 51 0.87 6.03 -10.50
C GLU A 51 1.88 5.29 -9.61
N ILE A 52 2.60 4.32 -10.18
CA ILE A 52 3.65 3.57 -9.48
C ILE A 52 4.77 4.52 -9.02
N GLU A 53 5.21 5.43 -9.89
CA GLU A 53 6.21 6.45 -9.54
C GLU A 53 5.70 7.39 -8.44
N GLN A 54 4.44 7.83 -8.50
CA GLN A 54 3.85 8.68 -7.46
C GLN A 54 3.77 7.97 -6.11
N LEU A 55 3.29 6.73 -6.08
CA LEU A 55 3.22 5.90 -4.87
C LEU A 55 4.60 5.70 -4.27
N LYS A 56 5.58 5.36 -5.10
CA LYS A 56 6.97 5.19 -4.70
C LYS A 56 7.54 6.48 -4.10
N TYR A 57 7.39 7.60 -4.80
CA TYR A 57 7.87 8.90 -4.35
C TYR A 57 7.29 9.31 -2.98
N LEU A 58 5.98 9.14 -2.79
CA LEU A 58 5.33 9.46 -1.53
C LEU A 58 5.75 8.51 -0.40
N SER A 59 5.89 7.23 -0.69
CA SER A 59 6.39 6.25 0.29
C SER A 59 7.81 6.56 0.74
N GLU A 60 8.71 6.90 -0.19
CA GLU A 60 10.08 7.29 0.12
C GLU A 60 10.13 8.59 0.94
N LYS A 61 9.23 9.54 0.65
CA LYS A 61 9.13 10.81 1.37
C LYS A 61 8.57 10.66 2.78
N CYS A 62 7.55 9.82 2.96
CA CYS A 62 7.00 9.45 4.27
C CYS A 62 7.84 8.43 5.04
N ARG A 63 8.78 7.75 4.36
CA ARG A 63 9.44 6.54 4.87
C ARG A 63 8.44 5.57 5.49
N GLY A 64 7.33 5.36 4.81
CA GLY A 64 6.24 4.54 5.30
C GLY A 64 5.24 4.19 4.23
N TRP A 65 4.22 3.44 4.65
CA TRP A 65 3.19 2.92 3.77
C TRP A 65 1.84 2.95 4.49
N ILE A 66 0.76 3.00 3.72
CA ILE A 66 -0.59 2.90 4.27
C ILE A 66 -1.03 1.44 4.15
N ILE A 67 -1.56 0.91 5.24
CA ILE A 67 -2.18 -0.40 5.30
C ILE A 67 -3.64 -0.28 5.73
N TRP A 68 -4.44 -1.26 5.37
CA TRP A 68 -5.77 -1.40 5.94
C TRP A 68 -5.68 -2.15 7.26
N ASP A 69 -6.06 -1.51 8.37
CA ASP A 69 -6.11 -2.16 9.68
C ASP A 69 -7.49 -2.83 9.84
N GLU A 70 -7.52 -4.15 9.81
CA GLU A 70 -8.78 -4.90 9.95
C GLU A 70 -9.42 -4.77 11.33
N GLN A 71 -8.65 -4.46 12.38
CA GLN A 71 -9.19 -4.29 13.73
C GLN A 71 -9.95 -2.97 13.84
N THR A 72 -9.38 -1.89 13.34
CA THR A 72 -10.02 -0.57 13.37
C THR A 72 -10.94 -0.34 12.17
N LYS A 73 -10.85 -1.20 11.15
CA LYS A 73 -11.50 -1.03 9.82
C LYS A 73 -11.19 0.34 9.22
N ASP A 74 -9.96 0.77 9.37
CA ASP A 74 -9.51 2.10 9.02
C ASP A 74 -8.09 2.05 8.45
N GLU A 75 -7.68 3.15 7.83
CA GLU A 75 -6.46 3.22 7.05
C GLU A 75 -5.32 3.69 7.95
N ARG A 76 -4.38 2.79 8.23
CA ARG A 76 -3.30 3.04 9.16
C ARG A 76 -1.99 3.30 8.43
N PHE A 77 -1.37 4.43 8.74
CA PHE A 77 0.00 4.67 8.35
C PHE A 77 0.96 3.87 9.24
N VAL A 78 1.86 3.12 8.62
CA VAL A 78 2.94 2.40 9.29
C VAL A 78 4.29 2.82 8.72
N PRO A 79 5.34 2.90 9.57
CA PRO A 79 6.69 3.16 9.10
C PRO A 79 7.18 2.03 8.21
N MET A 80 8.10 2.34 7.30
CA MET A 80 8.60 1.41 6.29
C MET A 80 9.16 0.13 6.90
N GLU A 81 9.86 0.22 8.04
CA GLU A 81 10.38 -0.94 8.76
C GLU A 81 9.28 -1.90 9.23
N GLU A 82 8.15 -1.35 9.70
CA GLU A 82 7.00 -2.14 10.13
C GLU A 82 6.27 -2.75 8.93
N TRP A 83 6.10 -1.96 7.86
CA TRP A 83 5.51 -2.45 6.62
C TRP A 83 6.28 -3.62 6.02
N LEU A 84 7.62 -3.54 5.95
CA LEU A 84 8.45 -4.63 5.42
C LEU A 84 8.25 -5.92 6.21
N ARG A 85 8.20 -5.84 7.55
CA ARG A 85 7.93 -7.01 8.40
C ARG A 85 6.55 -7.61 8.14
N LEU A 86 5.52 -6.77 8.03
CA LEU A 86 4.15 -7.22 7.71
C LEU A 86 4.09 -7.87 6.33
N TYR A 87 4.73 -7.24 5.33
CA TYR A 87 4.81 -7.74 3.96
C TYR A 87 5.52 -9.10 3.90
N GLU A 88 6.65 -9.27 4.58
CA GLU A 88 7.37 -10.54 4.67
C GLU A 88 6.59 -11.63 5.42
N ALA A 89 5.98 -11.28 6.55
CA ALA A 89 5.15 -12.19 7.34
C ALA A 89 3.96 -12.69 6.52
N ARG A 90 3.30 -11.79 5.78
CA ARG A 90 2.18 -12.14 4.90
C ARG A 90 2.60 -13.03 3.75
N ARG A 91 3.74 -12.74 3.11
CA ARG A 91 4.29 -13.59 2.04
C ARG A 91 4.58 -15.01 2.53
N THR A 92 5.07 -15.13 3.76
CA THR A 92 5.30 -16.43 4.40
C THR A 92 3.99 -17.17 4.62
N LYS A 93 2.96 -16.49 5.15
CA LYS A 93 1.63 -17.09 5.35
C LYS A 93 0.92 -17.49 4.05
N ALA A 94 1.03 -16.68 3.00
CA ALA A 94 0.45 -17.01 1.69
C ALA A 94 1.07 -18.27 1.07
N SER A 95 2.29 -18.65 1.47
CA SER A 95 2.95 -19.89 1.05
C SER A 95 2.62 -21.09 1.95
N GLN A 96 1.88 -20.90 3.05
CA GLN A 96 1.55 -21.94 4.03
C GLN A 96 0.06 -22.34 4.07
N SER A 97 -0.78 -21.79 3.19
CA SER A 97 -2.13 -22.33 2.93
C SER A 97 -2.08 -23.35 1.80
N ASP A 98 -1.41 -24.46 2.06
CA ASP A 98 -1.59 -25.74 1.36
C ASP A 98 -1.27 -26.82 2.40
N ASP A 99 -2.22 -27.04 3.32
CA ASP A 99 -2.37 -28.27 4.13
C ASP A 99 -3.85 -28.44 4.50
#